data_AF-A0A2H6G5U5-F1
#
_entry.id   AF-A0A2H6G5U5-F1
#
_cell.length_a   1.000
_cell.length_b   1.000
_cell.length_c   1.000
_cell.angle_alpha   90.00
_cell.angle_beta   90.00
_cell.angle_gamma   90.00
#
_symmetry.space_group_name_H-M   'P 1'
#
loop_
_entity.id
_entity.type
_entity.pdbx_description
1 polymer ?
#
loop_
_entity_poly.entity_id
_entity_poly.type
_entity_poly.pdbx_seq_one_letter_code
_entity_poly.pdbx_strand_id
1 'polypeptide(L)' 'MHGLSRMIHLSAAQADGQSKSDLETLEAIIERVLKSRKNYLCEHCGFRGAAMHWQCPGCKRWNTVKPVWDDGDE' A
#
# COMPACT_ATOMS: atom_id res chain seq x y z
N MET A 1 9.07 -2.27 2.27
CA MET A 1 8.51 -3.58 1.87
C MET A 1 8.95 -4.16 0.52
N HIS A 2 9.60 -3.42 -0.39
CA HIS A 2 10.06 -4.01 -1.67
C HIS A 2 11.05 -5.18 -1.51
N GLY A 3 11.86 -5.17 -0.44
CA GLY A 3 12.78 -6.27 -0.12
C GLY A 3 12.08 -7.59 0.18
N LEU A 4 10.94 -7.57 0.88
CA LEU A 4 10.18 -8.78 1.21
C LEU A 4 9.58 -9.44 -0.04
N SER A 5 8.94 -8.65 -0.90
CA SER A 5 8.41 -9.14 -2.19
C SER A 5 9.52 -9.77 -3.04
N ARG A 6 10.72 -9.17 -3.06
CA ARG A 6 11.86 -9.73 -3.79
C ARG A 6 12.33 -11.08 -3.22
N MET A 7 12.35 -11.24 -1.90
CA MET A 7 12.73 -12.51 -1.26
C MET A 7 11.72 -13.61 -1.57
N ILE A 8 10.42 -13.34 -1.47
CA ILE A 8 9.37 -14.33 -1.76
C ILE A 8 9.46 -14.79 -3.21
N HIS A 9 9.66 -13.86 -4.15
CA HIS A 9 9.84 -14.18 -5.56
C HIS A 9 11.04 -15.11 -5.82
N LEU A 10 12.18 -14.86 -5.15
CA LEU A 10 13.36 -15.72 -5.26
C LEU A 10 13.15 -17.10 -4.62
N SER A 11 12.39 -17.17 -3.52
CA SER A 11 12.03 -18.44 -2.87
C SER A 11 11.05 -19.24 -3.73
N ALA A 12 10.07 -18.60 -4.36
CA ALA A 12 9.11 -19.24 -5.26
C ALA A 12 9.79 -19.81 -6.51
N ALA A 13 10.83 -19.13 -7.02
CA ALA A 13 11.63 -19.61 -8.15
C ALA A 13 12.42 -20.89 -7.85
N GLN A 14 12.67 -21.19 -6.57
CA GLN A 14 13.41 -22.37 -6.11
C GLN A 14 12.50 -23.46 -5.51
N ALA A 15 11.20 -23.19 -5.37
CA ALA A 15 10.23 -24.10 -4.77
C ALA A 15 9.48 -24.90 -5.86
N ASP A 16 9.14 -26.14 -5.51
CA ASP A 16 8.35 -27.03 -6.36
C ASP A 16 7.08 -27.52 -5.64
N GLY A 17 6.08 -27.94 -6.41
CA GLY A 17 4.84 -28.52 -5.90
C GLY A 17 4.00 -27.55 -5.06
N GLN A 18 3.48 -28.03 -3.93
CA GLN A 18 2.58 -27.26 -3.05
C GLN A 18 3.23 -25.97 -2.52
N SER A 19 4.51 -26.03 -2.17
CA SER A 19 5.24 -24.89 -1.61
C SER A 19 5.30 -23.70 -2.57
N LYS A 20 5.38 -23.95 -3.88
CA LYS A 20 5.35 -22.89 -4.90
C LYS A 20 3.98 -22.21 -4.96
N SER A 21 2.90 -23.00 -4.98
CA SER A 21 1.52 -22.50 -4.96
C SER A 21 1.24 -21.62 -3.74
N ASP A 22 1.76 -22.01 -2.57
CA ASP A 22 1.58 -21.26 -1.33
C ASP A 22 2.34 -19.92 -1.39
N LEU A 23 3.55 -19.90 -1.95
CA LEU A 23 4.35 -18.68 -2.11
C LEU A 23 3.76 -17.71 -3.14
N GLU A 24 3.21 -18.21 -4.25
CA GLU A 24 2.50 -17.39 -5.24
C GLU A 24 1.24 -16.74 -4.64
N THR A 25 0.53 -17.46 -3.77
CA THR A 25 -0.62 -16.92 -3.03
C THR A 25 -0.19 -15.80 -2.08
N LEU A 26 0.90 -16.00 -1.34
CA LEU A 26 1.49 -14.98 -0.47
C LEU A 26 1.92 -13.74 -1.25
N GLU A 27 2.57 -13.92 -2.41
CA GLU A 27 2.97 -12.83 -3.30
C GLU A 27 1.75 -12.00 -3.74
N ALA A 28 0.67 -12.66 -4.17
CA ALA A 28 -0.56 -11.99 -4.58
C ALA A 28 -1.23 -11.19 -3.45
N ILE A 29 -1.17 -11.69 -2.20
CA ILE A 29 -1.69 -10.97 -1.02
C ILE A 29 -0.84 -9.72 -0.77
N ILE A 30 0.48 -9.86 -0.76
CA ILE A 30 1.41 -8.75 -0.52
C ILE A 30 1.25 -7.68 -1.61
N GLU A 31 1.12 -8.07 -2.88
CA GLU A 31 0.85 -7.11 -3.94
C GLU A 31 -0.44 -6.31 -3.73
N ARG A 32 -1.52 -6.96 -3.25
CA ARG A 32 -2.79 -6.28 -2.97
C ARG A 32 -2.64 -5.29 -1.81
N VAL A 33 -1.90 -5.66 -0.78
CA VAL A 33 -1.58 -4.77 0.35
C VAL A 33 -0.72 -3.59 -0.12
N LEU A 34 0.24 -3.81 -1.01
CA LEU A 34 1.08 -2.74 -1.56
C LEU A 34 0.31 -1.81 -2.52
N LYS A 35 -0.64 -2.34 -3.30
CA LYS A 35 -1.45 -1.57 -4.25
C LYS A 35 -2.45 -0.62 -3.56
N SER A 36 -2.76 -0.80 -2.27
CA SER A 36 -3.73 0.05 -1.55
C SER A 36 -3.17 1.40 -1.05
N ARG A 37 -1.89 1.71 -1.32
CA ARG A 37 -1.12 2.73 -0.60
C ARG A 37 -0.87 4.04 -1.33
N LYS A 38 -1.91 4.63 -1.94
CA LYS A 38 -1.87 6.06 -2.31
C LYS A 38 -3.12 6.76 -1.80
N ASN A 39 -3.24 6.76 -0.48
CA ASN A 39 -4.33 7.47 0.19
C ASN A 39 -3.84 8.85 0.57
N TYR A 40 -4.67 9.86 0.35
CA TYR A 40 -4.46 11.22 0.82
C TYR A 40 -5.42 11.48 1.97
N LEU A 41 -4.93 12.14 3.02
CA LEU A 41 -5.70 12.50 4.20
C LEU A 41 -5.63 14.02 4.42
N CYS A 42 -6.78 14.64 4.69
CA CYS A 42 -6.84 15.99 5.19
C CYS A 42 -6.49 16.01 6.67
N GLU A 43 -5.37 16.64 7.04
CA GLU A 43 -4.92 16.76 8.44
C GLU A 43 -5.85 17.64 9.29
N HIS A 44 -6.73 18.43 8.65
CA HIS A 44 -7.67 19.30 9.36
C HIS A 44 -9.02 18.63 9.70
N CYS A 45 -9.57 17.85 8.78
CA CYS A 45 -10.93 17.30 8.94
C CYS A 45 -11.05 15.79 8.70
N GLY A 46 -9.93 15.11 8.44
CA GLY A 46 -9.90 13.66 8.23
C GLY A 46 -10.47 13.17 6.89
N PHE A 47 -10.78 14.07 5.94
CA PHE A 47 -11.21 13.67 4.58
C PHE A 47 -10.15 12.75 3.94
N ARG A 48 -10.58 11.62 3.36
CA ARG A 48 -9.72 10.67 2.65
C ARG A 48 -10.04 10.66 1.16
N GLY A 49 -9.00 10.68 0.32
CA GLY A 49 -9.14 10.61 -1.14
C GLY A 49 -8.07 9.72 -1.76
N ALA A 50 -8.38 9.10 -2.91
CA ALA A 50 -7.42 8.32 -3.69
C ALA A 50 -6.50 9.19 -4.56
N ALA A 51 -6.75 10.50 -4.62
CA ALA A 51 -5.99 11.47 -5.40
C ALA A 51 -5.70 12.73 -4.57
N MET A 52 -4.68 13.48 -5.01
CA MET A 52 -4.32 14.75 -4.39
C MET A 52 -5.40 15.80 -4.66
N HIS A 53 -5.93 16.39 -3.60
CA HIS A 53 -6.85 17.52 -3.68
C HIS A 53 -6.19 18.77 -3.09
N TRP A 54 -5.84 19.73 -3.95
CA TRP A 54 -5.27 21.01 -3.51
C TRP A 54 -6.19 21.75 -2.53
N GLN A 55 -7.49 21.73 -2.79
CA GLN A 55 -8.54 22.16 -1.88
C GLN A 55 -9.27 20.93 -1.33
N CYS A 56 -9.34 20.80 0.00
CA CYS A 56 -10.04 19.69 0.66
C CYS A 56 -11.55 19.71 0.36
N PRO A 57 -12.13 18.63 -0.19
CA PRO A 57 -13.58 18.54 -0.42
C PRO A 57 -14.43 18.63 0.85
N GLY A 58 -13.91 18.19 2.01
CA GLY A 58 -14.61 18.20 3.30
C GLY A 58 -14.64 19.56 3.98
N CYS A 59 -13.48 20.17 4.25
CA CYS A 59 -13.38 21.45 4.98
C CYS A 59 -13.11 22.69 4.10
N LYS A 60 -13.00 22.52 2.77
CA LYS A 60 -12.73 23.57 1.77
C LYS A 60 -11.44 24.37 1.95
N ARG A 61 -10.54 23.92 2.83
CA ARG A 61 -9.21 24.51 3.03
C ARG A 61 -8.22 24.05 1.98
N TRP A 62 -7.24 24.90 1.69
CA TRP A 62 -6.15 24.61 0.78
C TRP A 62 -4.96 24.00 1.52
N ASN A 63 -4.18 23.17 0.83
CA ASN A 63 -2.90 22.62 1.30
C ASN A 63 -2.97 21.78 2.61
N THR A 64 -4.16 21.26 2.95
CA THR A 64 -4.36 20.39 4.13
C THR A 64 -4.38 18.91 3.80
N VAL A 65 -4.47 18.54 2.51
CA VAL A 65 -4.54 17.16 2.04
C VAL A 65 -3.12 16.67 1.76
N LYS A 66 -2.64 15.68 2.52
CA LYS A 66 -1.28 15.13 2.44
C LYS A 66 -1.32 13.63 2.11
N PRO A 67 -0.30 13.09 1.41
CA PRO A 67 -0.20 11.65 1.23
C PRO A 67 -0.02 10.97 2.59
N VAL A 68 -0.74 9.87 2.80
CA VAL A 68 -0.56 8.97 3.93
C VAL A 68 0.40 7.88 3.49
N TRP A 69 1.58 7.88 4.09
CA TRP A 69 2.50 6.76 4.01
C TRP A 69 2.05 5.78 5.08
N ASP A 70 1.63 4.60 4.66
CA ASP A 70 1.36 3.51 5.59
C ASP A 70 2.73 2.92 5.98
N ASP A 71 3.52 3.64 6.77
CA ASP A 71 4.72 3.11 7.40
C ASP A 71 4.26 2.15 8.50
N GLY A 72 3.83 0.96 8.07
CA GLY A 72 3.64 -0.16 8.98
C GLY A 72 5.02 -0.60 9.44
N ASP A 73 5.41 -0.20 10.65
CA ASP A 73 6.31 -0.91 11.58
C ASP A 73 6.38 -0.08 12.90
N GLU A 74 5.55 -0.43 13.88
CA GLU A 74 6.00 -0.68 15.26
C GLU A 74 5.67 -2.14 15.58
#